data_AF-A0A929IZZ8-F1
#
_entry.id   AF-A0A929IZZ8-F1
#
_cell.length_a   1.000
_cell.length_b   1.000
_cell.length_c   1.000
_cell.angle_alpha   90.00
_cell.angle_beta   90.00
_cell.angle_gamma   90.00
#
_symmetry.space_group_name_H-M   'P 1'
#
loop_
_entity.id
_entity.type
_entity.pdbx_description
1 polymer ?
#
loop_
_entity_poly.entity_id
_entity_poly.type
_entity_poly.pdbx_seq_one_letter_code
_entity_poly.pdbx_strand_id
1 'polypeptide(L)'
;MKYLKLFILLIFSINLHAEITLDNTLNNGGALKGPDYMIGAELGQRHGSNLFHSFAKFNINLDESATFSGPNNINNIISRVTGGSISNIDGMLTSTIPNANFYLINPAGLIFGPNATLDVQGSFHASSANTLYLQDGGQFNATNPQNSNLTVAPITSFGFLNNAPA
;
A
#
# COMPACT_ATOMS: atom_id res chain seq x y z
N MET A 1 -29.30 10.63 56.19
CA MET A 1 -29.46 10.84 54.74
C MET A 1 -28.08 11.06 54.13
N LYS A 2 -27.46 10.05 53.51
CA LYS A 2 -26.13 10.15 52.87
C LYS A 2 -26.31 10.08 51.35
N TYR A 3 -25.84 11.10 50.65
CA TYR A 3 -25.94 11.22 49.19
C TYR A 3 -24.92 10.30 48.51
N LEU A 4 -25.42 9.46 47.61
CA LEU A 4 -24.64 8.60 46.72
C LEU A 4 -24.12 9.47 45.57
N LYS A 5 -22.80 9.70 45.50
CA LYS A 5 -22.18 10.39 44.36
C LYS A 5 -22.09 9.41 43.19
N LEU A 6 -22.87 9.67 42.14
CA LEU A 6 -22.79 8.98 40.85
C LEU A 6 -21.60 9.52 40.07
N PHE A 7 -20.61 8.67 39.78
CA PHE A 7 -19.46 9.00 38.94
C PHE A 7 -19.79 8.56 37.50
N ILE A 8 -20.00 9.51 36.60
CA ILE A 8 -20.27 9.24 35.18
C ILE A 8 -18.92 9.08 34.47
N LEU A 9 -18.63 7.86 34.01
CA LEU A 9 -17.47 7.57 33.17
C LEU A 9 -17.83 7.92 31.71
N LEU A 10 -17.27 9.01 31.18
CA LEU A 10 -17.39 9.36 29.76
C LEU A 10 -16.49 8.42 28.94
N ILE A 11 -17.10 7.50 28.19
CA ILE A 11 -16.36 6.67 27.22
C ILE A 11 -16.23 7.50 25.94
N PHE A 12 -15.06 8.09 25.71
CA PHE A 12 -14.73 8.68 24.41
C PHE A 12 -14.41 7.55 23.43
N SER A 13 -15.24 7.38 22.40
CA SER A 13 -14.91 6.52 21.27
C SER A 13 -13.84 7.20 20.41
N ILE A 14 -12.59 6.76 20.53
CA ILE A 14 -11.56 7.11 19.55
C ILE A 14 -11.89 6.37 18.25
N ASN A 15 -12.25 7.09 17.19
CA ASN A 15 -12.34 6.52 15.86
C ASN A 15 -10.90 6.34 15.34
N LEU A 16 -10.32 5.17 15.56
CA LEU A 16 -9.08 4.78 14.88
C LEU A 16 -9.43 4.57 13.41
N HIS A 17 -9.15 5.55 12.55
CA HIS A 17 -9.20 5.33 11.12
C HIS A 17 -8.00 4.46 10.75
N ALA A 18 -8.24 3.38 10.00
CA ALA A 18 -7.14 2.55 9.53
C ALA A 18 -6.26 3.36 8.56
N GLU A 19 -4.95 3.27 8.71
CA GLU A 19 -4.00 3.96 7.84
C GLU A 19 -3.65 3.15 6.59
N ILE A 20 -3.85 1.84 6.66
CA ILE A 20 -3.78 0.93 5.52
C ILE A 20 -5.11 0.19 5.37
N THR A 21 -5.72 0.32 4.19
CA THR A 21 -6.96 -0.39 3.82
C THR A 21 -6.81 -0.97 2.43
N LEU A 22 -7.27 -2.20 2.24
CA LEU A 22 -7.31 -2.90 0.96
C LEU A 22 -8.57 -2.52 0.16
N ASP A 23 -8.48 -2.40 -1.16
CA ASP A 23 -9.57 -1.87 -2.02
C ASP A 23 -10.51 -2.92 -2.63
N ASN A 24 -10.39 -4.19 -2.22
CA ASN A 24 -11.13 -5.34 -2.74
C ASN A 24 -10.88 -5.73 -4.21
N THR A 25 -9.90 -5.13 -4.90
CA THR A 25 -9.73 -5.39 -6.35
C THR A 25 -8.86 -6.60 -6.66
N LEU A 26 -8.01 -7.02 -5.72
CA LEU A 26 -7.12 -8.17 -5.87
C LEU A 26 -7.48 -9.35 -4.95
N ASN A 27 -8.02 -9.08 -3.76
CA ASN A 27 -8.48 -10.07 -2.80
C ASN A 27 -9.52 -9.42 -1.88
N ASN A 28 -9.90 -10.10 -0.79
CA ASN A 28 -10.73 -9.51 0.25
C ASN A 28 -10.10 -8.20 0.76
N GLY A 29 -10.89 -7.14 0.73
CA GLY A 29 -10.49 -5.84 1.24
C GLY A 29 -10.71 -5.69 2.73
N GLY A 30 -10.57 -4.46 3.22
CA GLY A 30 -10.74 -4.13 4.63
C GLY A 30 -9.53 -3.43 5.23
N ALA A 31 -9.69 -3.01 6.48
CA ALA A 31 -8.66 -2.35 7.26
C ALA A 31 -7.62 -3.35 7.78
N LEU A 32 -6.34 -3.00 7.65
CA LEU A 32 -5.28 -3.71 8.34
C LEU A 32 -5.12 -3.16 9.76
N LYS A 33 -4.71 -4.04 10.68
CA LYS A 33 -4.49 -3.69 12.08
C LYS A 33 -3.08 -3.12 12.26
N GLY A 34 -2.98 -1.86 12.67
CA GLY A 34 -1.71 -1.22 13.03
C GLY A 34 -1.33 -1.42 14.52
N PRO A 35 -0.23 -0.80 14.97
CA PRO A 35 0.68 0.06 14.18
C PRO A 35 1.63 -0.72 13.26
N ASP A 36 1.79 -2.03 13.47
CA ASP A 36 2.62 -2.91 12.65
C ASP A 36 1.77 -3.65 11.61
N TYR A 37 1.67 -3.06 10.43
CA TYR A 37 0.89 -3.61 9.32
C TYR A 37 1.63 -4.75 8.64
N MET A 38 1.15 -5.98 8.84
CA MET A 38 1.63 -7.16 8.14
C MET A 38 0.95 -7.31 6.78
N ILE A 39 1.75 -7.27 5.70
CA ILE A 39 1.27 -7.32 4.33
C ILE A 39 1.85 -8.55 3.64
N GLY A 40 1.25 -9.72 3.92
CA GLY A 40 1.65 -10.99 3.33
C GLY A 40 1.10 -11.20 1.93
N ALA A 41 1.71 -12.12 1.19
CA ALA A 41 1.32 -12.48 -0.17
C ALA A 41 -0.16 -12.91 -0.30
N GLU A 42 -0.78 -13.41 0.78
CA GLU A 42 -2.21 -13.74 0.85
C GLU A 42 -3.14 -12.53 0.71
N LEU A 43 -2.65 -11.31 0.94
CA LEU A 43 -3.41 -10.07 0.75
C LEU A 43 -3.29 -9.52 -0.67
N GLY A 44 -2.55 -10.20 -1.55
CA GLY A 44 -2.31 -9.79 -2.94
C GLY A 44 -2.52 -10.91 -3.95
N GLN A 45 -2.24 -10.61 -5.21
CA GLN A 45 -2.29 -11.60 -6.29
C GLN A 45 -0.90 -11.85 -6.86
N ARG A 46 -0.57 -13.12 -7.01
CA ARG A 46 0.73 -13.55 -7.54
C ARG A 46 0.60 -14.01 -8.98
N HIS A 47 1.44 -13.45 -9.85
CA HIS A 47 1.63 -13.92 -11.22
C HIS A 47 3.12 -14.16 -11.46
N GLY A 48 3.54 -15.43 -11.41
CA GLY A 48 4.95 -15.79 -11.56
C GLY A 48 5.80 -15.22 -10.42
N SER A 49 6.75 -14.34 -10.76
CA SER A 49 7.60 -13.62 -9.80
C SER A 49 7.12 -12.20 -9.49
N ASN A 50 5.95 -11.80 -10.00
CA ASN A 50 5.28 -10.55 -9.64
C ASN A 50 4.24 -10.80 -8.54
N LEU A 51 4.28 -10.02 -7.45
CA LEU A 51 3.31 -10.02 -6.38
C LEU A 51 2.61 -8.65 -6.32
N PHE A 52 1.32 -8.62 -6.67
CA PHE A 52 0.53 -7.39 -6.76
C PHE A 52 -0.28 -7.14 -5.49
N HIS A 53 -0.26 -5.91 -4.98
CA HIS A 53 -1.08 -5.45 -3.86
C HIS A 53 -1.87 -4.20 -4.23
N SER A 54 -3.08 -4.07 -3.70
CA SER A 54 -3.97 -2.96 -4.01
C SER A 54 -4.65 -2.40 -2.77
N PHE A 55 -4.45 -1.11 -2.56
CA PHE A 55 -4.88 -0.40 -1.36
C PHE A 55 -5.86 0.71 -1.71
N ALA A 56 -6.89 0.90 -0.90
CA ALA A 56 -7.73 2.09 -0.98
C ALA A 56 -7.02 3.26 -0.30
N LYS A 57 -6.36 3.01 0.84
CA LYS A 57 -5.54 3.96 1.59
C LYS A 57 -4.25 3.27 2.00
N PHE A 58 -3.12 3.98 1.89
CA PHE A 58 -1.82 3.49 2.30
C PHE A 58 -1.02 4.66 2.88
N ASN A 59 -1.03 4.78 4.20
CA ASN A 59 -0.18 5.67 4.98
C ASN A 59 0.62 4.82 5.97
N ILE A 60 1.77 5.35 6.37
CA ILE A 60 2.57 4.80 7.47
C ILE A 60 2.98 6.00 8.30
N ASN A 61 2.32 6.26 9.42
CA ASN A 61 2.65 7.37 10.30
C ASN A 61 3.95 7.13 11.06
N LEU A 62 4.43 8.16 11.76
CA LEU A 62 5.49 8.01 12.77
C LEU A 62 5.15 6.86 13.73
N ASP A 63 6.16 6.04 14.05
CA ASP A 63 6.07 4.84 14.89
C ASP A 63 5.18 3.71 14.34
N GLU A 64 4.71 3.81 13.09
CA GLU A 64 4.06 2.70 12.37
C GLU A 64 5.04 1.99 11.44
N SER A 65 4.73 0.73 11.11
CA SER A 65 5.49 -0.06 10.15
C SER A 65 4.59 -0.80 9.16
N ALA A 66 5.03 -0.92 7.91
CA ALA A 66 4.40 -1.78 6.90
C ALA A 66 5.41 -2.80 6.39
N THR A 67 5.16 -4.07 6.71
CA THR A 67 6.07 -5.17 6.39
C THR A 67 5.48 -6.06 5.32
N PHE A 68 6.05 -6.01 4.12
CA PHE A 68 5.72 -6.88 3.00
C PHE A 68 6.47 -8.20 3.10
N SER A 69 5.75 -9.31 2.91
CA SER A 69 6.31 -10.66 3.00
C SER A 69 5.71 -11.60 1.98
N GLY A 70 6.47 -12.65 1.62
CA GLY A 70 6.05 -13.61 0.62
C GLY A 70 7.14 -14.62 0.27
N PRO A 71 6.90 -15.49 -0.71
CA PRO A 71 7.86 -16.50 -1.14
C PRO A 71 9.15 -15.87 -1.72
N ASN A 72 10.30 -16.51 -1.48
CA ASN A 72 11.62 -16.01 -1.90
C ASN A 72 11.81 -15.88 -3.42
N ASN A 73 10.90 -16.42 -4.24
CA ASN A 73 10.96 -16.33 -5.70
C ASN A 73 10.10 -15.20 -6.28
N ILE A 74 9.67 -14.25 -5.45
CA ILE A 74 9.10 -12.98 -5.90
C ILE A 74 10.25 -12.01 -6.20
N ASN A 75 10.26 -11.50 -7.43
CA ASN A 75 11.24 -10.52 -7.88
C ASN A 75 10.70 -9.09 -7.77
N ASN A 76 9.38 -8.91 -7.85
CA ASN A 76 8.75 -7.59 -7.78
C ASN A 76 7.52 -7.63 -6.86
N ILE A 77 7.51 -6.75 -5.86
CA ILE A 77 6.33 -6.38 -5.10
C ILE A 77 5.76 -5.13 -5.75
N ILE A 78 4.53 -5.20 -6.25
CA ILE A 78 3.92 -4.17 -7.11
C ILE A 78 2.64 -3.68 -6.45
N SER A 79 2.70 -2.48 -5.88
CA SER A 79 1.64 -1.91 -5.07
C SER A 79 1.01 -0.70 -5.74
N ARG A 80 -0.31 -0.54 -5.60
CA ARG A 80 -1.05 0.66 -6.02
C ARG A 80 -1.99 1.17 -4.93
N VAL A 81 -2.25 2.48 -4.95
CA VAL A 81 -3.29 3.13 -4.13
C VAL A 81 -4.40 3.68 -5.04
N THR A 82 -5.65 3.36 -4.71
CA THR A 82 -6.81 3.60 -5.59
C THR A 82 -7.86 4.53 -4.99
N GLY A 83 -7.81 4.82 -3.68
CA GLY A 83 -8.84 5.62 -2.99
C GLY A 83 -8.68 7.14 -3.12
N GLY A 84 -7.79 7.62 -3.99
CA GLY A 84 -7.68 9.05 -4.34
C GLY A 84 -7.11 9.96 -3.25
N SER A 85 -6.57 9.40 -2.16
CA SER A 85 -5.90 10.15 -1.10
C SER A 85 -4.38 10.05 -1.23
N ILE A 86 -3.67 11.14 -0.89
CA ILE A 86 -2.21 11.16 -0.80
C ILE A 86 -1.73 10.11 0.19
N SER A 87 -0.65 9.39 -0.14
CA SER A 87 0.05 8.55 0.82
C SER A 87 1.06 9.37 1.60
N ASN A 88 0.89 9.43 2.93
CA ASN A 88 1.88 9.99 3.84
C ASN A 88 2.69 8.84 4.43
N ILE A 89 3.99 8.84 4.14
CA ILE A 89 4.94 7.82 4.60
C ILE A 89 5.94 8.53 5.51
N ASP A 90 5.73 8.42 6.81
CA ASP A 90 6.63 8.93 7.85
C ASP A 90 7.14 7.81 8.78
N GLY A 91 6.67 6.58 8.62
CA GLY A 91 7.17 5.41 9.35
C GLY A 91 8.07 4.48 8.52
N MET A 92 8.12 3.21 8.91
CA MET A 92 9.00 2.21 8.29
C MET A 92 8.27 1.37 7.24
N LEU A 93 8.83 1.28 6.03
CA LEU A 93 8.40 0.35 4.99
C LEU A 93 9.48 -0.71 4.79
N THR A 94 9.11 -1.97 4.98
CA THR A 94 10.03 -3.11 4.91
C THR A 94 9.55 -4.14 3.89
N SER A 95 10.48 -4.72 3.13
CA SER A 95 10.27 -5.98 2.40
C SER A 95 11.17 -7.07 2.95
N THR A 96 10.58 -8.15 3.47
CA THR A 96 11.35 -9.31 3.95
C THR A 96 11.67 -10.32 2.83
N ILE A 97 11.16 -10.09 1.62
CA ILE A 97 11.44 -10.93 0.46
C ILE A 97 12.85 -10.61 -0.07
N PRO A 98 13.78 -11.58 -0.11
CA PRO A 98 15.16 -11.33 -0.50
C PRO A 98 15.29 -10.74 -1.91
N ASN A 99 16.00 -9.62 -2.04
CA ASN A 99 16.30 -8.92 -3.30
C ASN A 99 15.09 -8.51 -4.16
N ALA A 100 13.86 -8.57 -3.62
CA ALA A 100 12.69 -8.16 -4.38
C ALA A 100 12.70 -6.64 -4.59
N ASN A 101 12.44 -6.21 -5.82
CA ASN A 101 12.17 -4.81 -6.13
C ASN A 101 10.79 -4.42 -5.60
N PHE A 102 10.63 -3.18 -5.19
CA PHE A 102 9.38 -2.64 -4.67
C PHE A 102 8.90 -1.49 -5.55
N TYR A 103 7.66 -1.57 -6.00
CA TYR A 103 6.99 -0.54 -6.78
C TYR A 103 5.76 -0.06 -6.01
N LEU A 104 5.61 1.25 -5.88
CA LEU A 104 4.41 1.87 -5.32
C LEU A 104 3.94 3.00 -6.23
N ILE A 105 2.70 2.91 -6.70
CA ILE A 105 2.05 4.00 -7.43
C ILE A 105 0.85 4.54 -6.66
N ASN A 106 0.74 5.88 -6.60
CA ASN A 106 -0.45 6.56 -6.09
C ASN A 106 -0.70 7.84 -6.91
N PRO A 107 -1.75 7.87 -7.76
CA PRO A 107 -2.06 9.04 -8.58
C PRO A 107 -2.31 10.33 -7.80
N ALA A 108 -2.70 10.23 -6.53
CA ALA A 108 -2.91 11.38 -5.68
C ALA A 108 -1.61 11.97 -5.12
N GLY A 109 -0.48 11.24 -5.21
CA GLY A 109 0.83 11.66 -4.72
C GLY A 109 1.34 10.82 -3.54
N LEU A 110 2.63 10.93 -3.29
CA LEU A 110 3.38 10.23 -2.24
C LEU A 110 4.24 11.26 -1.48
N ILE A 111 4.13 11.33 -0.16
CA ILE A 111 4.91 12.23 0.70
C ILE A 111 5.85 11.43 1.61
N PHE A 112 7.14 11.59 1.30
CA PHE A 112 8.36 11.31 2.08
C PHE A 112 8.47 12.15 3.37
N GLY A 113 8.01 11.69 4.53
CA GLY A 113 8.22 12.37 5.81
C GLY A 113 9.67 12.24 6.33
N PRO A 114 10.08 13.09 7.29
CA PRO A 114 11.46 13.09 7.81
C PRO A 114 11.85 11.82 8.58
N ASN A 115 10.89 11.02 9.04
CA ASN A 115 11.13 9.78 9.77
C ASN A 115 10.98 8.53 8.88
N ALA A 116 10.63 8.72 7.60
CA ALA A 116 10.44 7.65 6.65
C ALA A 116 11.71 6.80 6.52
N THR A 117 11.56 5.50 6.77
CA THR A 117 12.65 4.52 6.62
C THR A 117 12.24 3.46 5.59
N LEU A 118 13.12 3.20 4.62
CA LEU A 118 12.93 2.17 3.60
C LEU A 118 13.93 1.05 3.84
N ASP A 119 13.43 -0.12 4.22
CA ASP A 119 14.20 -1.36 4.33
C ASP A 119 13.79 -2.33 3.21
N VAL A 120 14.37 -2.09 2.02
CA VAL A 120 14.12 -2.87 0.81
C VAL A 120 15.48 -3.27 0.24
N GLN A 121 15.68 -4.59 0.06
CA GLN A 121 16.96 -5.14 -0.41
C GLN A 121 17.16 -4.98 -1.93
N GLY A 122 16.07 -4.93 -2.69
CA GLY A 122 16.09 -4.67 -4.14
C GLY A 122 15.98 -3.18 -4.47
N SER A 123 15.54 -2.87 -5.68
CA SER A 123 15.29 -1.49 -6.09
C SER A 123 13.97 -0.98 -5.50
N PHE A 124 13.92 0.29 -5.12
CA PHE A 124 12.67 0.96 -4.70
C PHE A 124 12.23 1.97 -5.75
N HIS A 125 10.97 1.87 -6.16
CA HIS A 125 10.34 2.75 -7.13
C HIS A 125 9.03 3.30 -6.56
N ALA A 126 8.90 4.63 -6.56
CA ALA A 126 7.71 5.35 -6.13
C ALA A 126 7.31 6.35 -7.21
N SER A 127 6.02 6.44 -7.52
CA SER A 127 5.54 7.35 -8.56
C SER A 127 4.09 7.78 -8.34
N SER A 128 3.74 8.98 -8.83
CA SER A 128 2.36 9.43 -8.99
C SER A 128 1.67 8.92 -10.26
N ALA A 129 2.26 7.91 -10.92
CA ALA A 129 1.70 7.32 -12.12
C ALA A 129 0.29 6.74 -11.90
N ASN A 130 -0.52 6.83 -12.96
CA ASN A 130 -1.85 6.22 -13.02
C ASN A 130 -1.79 4.73 -13.31
N THR A 131 -0.73 4.25 -13.95
CA THR A 131 -0.63 2.85 -14.40
C THR A 131 0.82 2.41 -14.45
N LEU A 132 1.08 1.15 -14.11
CA LEU A 132 2.30 0.45 -14.48
C LEU A 132 2.02 -0.46 -15.68
N TYR A 133 2.80 -0.33 -16.75
CA TYR A 133 2.69 -1.19 -17.92
C TYR A 133 3.69 -2.35 -17.84
N LEU A 134 3.24 -3.53 -18.27
CA LEU A 134 4.02 -4.75 -18.38
C LEU A 134 4.38 -5.01 -19.85
N GLN A 135 5.47 -5.73 -20.09
CA GLN A 135 6.04 -5.88 -21.44
C GLN A 135 5.11 -6.55 -22.45
N ASP A 136 4.21 -7.42 -22.01
CA ASP A 136 3.27 -8.14 -22.86
C ASP A 136 1.94 -7.40 -23.07
N GLY A 137 1.86 -6.12 -22.67
CA GLY A 137 0.64 -5.32 -22.72
C GLY A 137 -0.23 -5.44 -21.47
N GLY A 138 0.18 -6.23 -20.47
CA GLY A 138 -0.41 -6.20 -19.13
C GLY A 138 -0.34 -4.80 -18.52
N GLN A 139 -1.28 -4.48 -17.64
CA GLN A 139 -1.33 -3.18 -16.96
C GLN A 139 -1.84 -3.30 -15.54
N PHE A 140 -1.27 -2.49 -14.64
CA PHE A 140 -1.72 -2.34 -13.27
C PHE A 140 -2.13 -0.89 -13.00
N ASN A 141 -3.43 -0.62 -13.11
CA ASN A 141 -4.00 0.73 -13.18
C ASN A 141 -4.53 1.20 -11.82
N ALA A 142 -4.03 2.29 -11.27
CA ALA A 142 -4.45 2.85 -10.00
C ALA A 142 -5.72 3.73 -10.09
N THR A 143 -6.00 4.31 -11.25
CA THR A 143 -7.15 5.20 -11.48
C THR A 143 -8.43 4.45 -11.83
N ASN A 144 -8.33 3.40 -12.64
CA ASN A 144 -9.41 2.51 -13.02
C ASN A 144 -9.01 1.06 -12.69
N PRO A 145 -9.12 0.64 -11.43
CA PRO A 145 -8.56 -0.63 -10.96
C PRO A 145 -9.07 -1.89 -11.68
N GLN A 146 -10.31 -1.82 -12.19
CA GLN A 146 -11.00 -2.87 -12.94
C GLN A 146 -10.43 -3.10 -14.34
N ASN A 147 -9.66 -2.13 -14.87
CA ASN A 147 -9.02 -2.26 -16.18
C ASN A 147 -7.68 -2.99 -16.12
N SER A 148 -7.22 -3.40 -14.93
CA SER A 148 -5.96 -4.11 -14.78
C SER A 148 -5.99 -5.49 -15.42
N ASN A 149 -4.88 -5.84 -16.06
CA ASN A 149 -4.59 -7.17 -16.57
C ASN A 149 -3.22 -7.57 -16.03
N LEU A 150 -3.22 -8.45 -15.03
CA LEU A 150 -2.00 -8.86 -14.34
C LEU A 150 -1.34 -10.01 -15.08
N THR A 151 -0.05 -9.86 -15.35
CA THR A 151 0.73 -10.88 -16.07
C THR A 151 2.05 -11.15 -15.36
N VAL A 152 2.75 -12.17 -15.86
CA VAL A 152 4.10 -12.54 -15.40
C VAL A 152 5.18 -11.66 -16.01
N ALA A 153 4.84 -10.83 -17.01
CA ALA A 153 5.79 -10.04 -17.76
C ALA A 153 6.45 -8.97 -16.87
N PRO A 154 7.68 -8.54 -17.21
CA PRO A 154 8.35 -7.48 -16.46
C PRO A 154 7.65 -6.13 -16.66
N ILE A 155 7.85 -5.23 -15.69
CA ILE A 155 7.44 -3.84 -15.79
C ILE A 155 8.29 -3.13 -16.85
N THR A 156 7.66 -2.33 -17.70
CA THR A 156 8.33 -1.56 -18.75
C THR A 156 8.29 -0.05 -18.52
N SER A 157 7.18 0.47 -18.00
CA SER A 157 7.01 1.92 -17.88
C SER A 157 5.93 2.36 -16.88
N PHE A 158 6.06 3.60 -16.45
CA PHE A 158 5.03 4.35 -15.72
C PHE A 158 4.16 5.13 -16.71
N GLY A 159 2.84 5.01 -16.57
CA GLY A 159 1.85 5.71 -17.37
C GLY A 159 1.20 6.86 -16.60
N PHE A 160 1.20 8.06 -17.19
CA PHE A 160 0.55 9.25 -16.66
C PHE A 160 -0.61 9.67 -17.58
N LEU A 161 -1.76 10.02 -17.00
CA LEU A 161 -2.95 10.44 -17.76
C LEU A 161 -2.90 11.92 -18.19
N ASN A 162 -1.97 12.70 -17.63
CA ASN A 162 -1.79 14.10 -17.96
C ASN A 162 -0.30 14.50 -17.84
N ASN A 163 0.02 15.71 -18.31
CA ASN A 163 1.38 16.25 -18.30
C ASN A 163 1.74 16.97 -16.99
N ALA A 164 0.87 16.90 -15.98
CA ALA A 164 1.06 17.53 -14.67
C ALA A 164 0.65 16.52 -13.58
N PRO A 165 1.37 15.38 -13.48
CA PRO A 165 1.13 14.43 -12.40
C PRO A 165 1.43 15.07 -11.04
N ALA A 166 0.78 14.56 -9.99
CA ALA A 166 0.94 15.04 -8.61
C ALA A 166 2.39 14.93 -8.11
#